data_AF-A0AAW1XEE5-F1
#
_entry.id   AF-A0AAW1XEE5-F1
#
_cell.length_a   1.000
_cell.length_b   1.000
_cell.length_c   1.000
_cell.angle_alpha   90.00
_cell.angle_beta   90.00
_cell.angle_gamma   90.00
#
_symmetry.space_group_name_H-M   'P 1'
#
loop_
_entity.id
_entity.type
_entity.pdbx_description
1 polymer ?
#
loop_
_entity_poly.entity_id
_entity_poly.type
_entity_poly.pdbx_seq_one_letter_code
_entity_poly.pdbx_strand_id
1 'polypeptide(L)'
;MDLILAELHRACIYTVPKHYSRSAFESNEAYYKALGFQEDEGKIESVDSYLTRLESYMKLYGAIVQTEIDNVHGLKEGWAWLARFVNALPANRYTAVALAAFLHMAGYSLFRKYRNQFVKDKEFHWEPEGRQLKSNLQSDLSVP
;
A
#
# COMPACT_ATOMS: atom_id res chain seq x y z
N MET A 1 -17.75 -4.67 -11.96
CA MET A 1 -16.66 -4.30 -11.03
C MET A 1 -15.31 -4.83 -11.51
N ASP A 2 -15.24 -6.08 -11.96
CA ASP A 2 -13.99 -6.79 -12.26
C ASP A 2 -13.09 -6.10 -13.28
N LEU A 3 -13.64 -5.51 -14.36
CA LEU A 3 -12.84 -4.80 -15.36
C LEU A 3 -12.11 -3.58 -14.78
N ILE A 4 -12.78 -2.82 -13.90
CA ILE A 4 -12.19 -1.65 -13.24
C ILE A 4 -11.08 -2.11 -12.29
N LEU A 5 -11.33 -3.18 -11.52
CA LEU A 5 -10.32 -3.75 -10.63
C LEU A 5 -9.13 -4.29 -11.41
N ALA A 6 -9.35 -4.96 -12.55
CA ALA A 6 -8.29 -5.47 -13.40
C ALA A 6 -7.38 -4.34 -13.91
N GLU A 7 -7.95 -3.25 -14.42
CA GLU A 7 -7.17 -2.09 -14.87
C GLU A 7 -6.44 -1.42 -13.72
N LEU A 8 -7.08 -1.29 -12.55
CA LEU A 8 -6.46 -0.69 -11.38
C LEU A 8 -5.31 -1.55 -10.83
N HIS A 9 -5.47 -2.87 -10.81
CA HIS A 9 -4.44 -3.84 -10.42
C HIS A 9 -3.25 -3.82 -11.38
N ARG A 10 -3.52 -3.65 -12.68
CA ARG A 10 -2.48 -3.49 -13.69
C ARG A 10 -1.72 -2.17 -13.53
N ALA A 11 -2.43 -1.09 -13.20
CA ALA A 11 -1.85 0.24 -13.04
C ALA A 11 -1.07 0.43 -11.73
N CYS A 12 -1.46 -0.27 -10.66
CA CYS A 12 -0.88 -0.16 -9.33
C CYS A 12 -0.81 -1.51 -8.61
N ILE A 13 0.39 -2.09 -8.51
CA ILE A 13 0.60 -3.42 -7.91
C ILE A 13 0.18 -3.51 -6.43
N TYR A 14 0.15 -2.38 -5.71
CA TYR A 14 -0.17 -2.31 -4.30
C TYR A 14 -1.67 -2.48 -4.01
N THR A 15 -2.52 -2.39 -5.03
CA THR A 15 -3.94 -2.75 -4.90
C THR A 15 -4.15 -4.28 -4.78
N VAL A 16 -3.15 -5.10 -5.12
CA VAL A 16 -3.12 -6.58 -4.98
C VAL A 16 -2.17 -7.05 -3.85
N PRO A 17 -1.88 -6.20 -2.86
CA PRO A 17 -0.68 -6.23 -2.00
C PRO A 17 0.51 -7.01 -2.57
N LYS A 18 1.19 -6.46 -3.58
CA LYS A 18 2.42 -7.05 -4.12
C LYS A 18 3.59 -6.07 -3.99
N HIS A 19 4.76 -6.62 -3.66
CA HIS A 19 6.03 -5.91 -3.69
C HIS A 19 7.12 -6.87 -4.15
N TYR A 20 8.00 -6.40 -5.04
CA TYR A 20 9.10 -7.23 -5.55
C TYR A 20 10.41 -6.87 -4.87
N SER A 21 11.26 -7.86 -4.63
CA SER A 21 12.63 -7.61 -4.16
C SER A 21 13.49 -7.13 -5.32
N ARG A 22 14.33 -6.10 -5.08
CA ARG A 22 15.28 -5.59 -6.09
C ARG A 22 16.21 -6.68 -6.63
N SER A 23 16.61 -7.61 -5.76
CA SER A 23 17.50 -8.73 -6.09
C SER A 23 16.92 -9.72 -7.12
N ALA A 24 15.60 -9.68 -7.36
CA ALA A 24 14.93 -10.54 -8.34
C ALA A 24 15.08 -10.03 -9.79
N PHE A 25 15.77 -8.91 -10.03
CA PHE A 25 15.89 -8.30 -11.34
C PHE A 25 17.35 -8.00 -11.70
N GLU A 26 17.67 -8.21 -12.97
CA GLU A 26 19.00 -7.99 -13.53
C GLU A 26 19.37 -6.49 -13.61
N SER A 27 18.41 -5.61 -13.88
CA SER A 27 18.63 -4.16 -14.02
C SER A 27 17.68 -3.31 -13.17
N ASN A 28 18.07 -2.07 -12.90
CA ASN A 28 17.25 -1.13 -12.12
C ASN A 28 15.99 -0.76 -12.90
N GLU A 29 16.13 -0.64 -14.22
CA GLU A 29 15.07 -0.31 -15.17
C GLU A 29 14.00 -1.41 -15.16
N ALA A 30 14.41 -2.68 -15.23
CA ALA A 30 13.48 -3.81 -15.15
C ALA A 30 12.74 -3.85 -13.81
N TYR A 31 13.44 -3.56 -12.71
CA TYR A 31 12.84 -3.47 -11.38
C TYR A 31 11.79 -2.34 -11.28
N TYR A 32 12.14 -1.13 -11.71
CA TYR A 32 11.22 0.01 -11.67
C TYR A 32 10.00 -0.20 -12.57
N LYS A 33 10.21 -0.75 -13.77
CA LYS A 33 9.11 -1.11 -14.67
C LYS A 33 8.19 -2.16 -14.05
N ALA A 34 8.74 -3.17 -13.36
CA ALA A 34 7.95 -4.17 -12.65
C ALA A 34 7.17 -3.60 -11.46
N LEU A 35 7.71 -2.58 -10.78
CA LEU A 35 6.97 -1.82 -9.76
C LEU A 35 5.84 -0.96 -10.35
N GLY A 36 5.87 -0.69 -11.66
CA GLY A 36 4.88 0.11 -12.36
C GLY A 36 5.31 1.56 -12.59
N PHE A 37 6.61 1.87 -12.51
CA PHE A 37 7.14 3.16 -12.97
C PHE A 37 6.88 3.32 -14.46
N GLN A 38 6.53 4.54 -14.87
CA GLN A 38 6.34 4.92 -16.26
C GLN A 38 7.64 5.45 -16.86
N GLU A 39 7.78 5.29 -18.17
CA GLU A 39 8.80 5.97 -18.96
C GLU A 39 8.15 7.17 -19.65
N ASP A 40 8.76 8.34 -19.48
CA ASP A 40 8.40 9.57 -20.15
C ASP A 40 9.62 10.05 -20.96
N GLU A 41 9.43 10.25 -22.26
CA GLU A 41 10.49 10.65 -23.20
C GLU A 41 11.78 9.78 -23.14
N GLY A 42 11.62 8.47 -22.90
CA GLY A 42 12.75 7.53 -22.80
C GLY A 42 13.50 7.57 -21.47
N LYS A 43 12.99 8.30 -20.47
CA LYS A 43 13.51 8.33 -19.11
C LYS A 43 12.48 7.79 -18.13
N ILE A 44 12.95 7.00 -17.16
CA ILE A 44 12.09 6.53 -16.07
C ILE A 44 11.63 7.74 -15.24
N GLU A 45 10.34 7.77 -14.90
CA GLU A 45 9.76 8.83 -14.08
C GLU A 45 10.47 8.97 -12.73
N SER A 46 10.38 10.16 -12.13
CA SER A 46 10.94 10.40 -10.80
C SER A 46 10.17 9.61 -9.73
N VAL A 47 10.86 9.31 -8.63
CA VAL A 47 10.24 8.65 -7.47
C VAL A 47 9.06 9.47 -6.93
N ASP A 48 9.14 10.81 -6.93
CA ASP A 48 8.07 11.66 -6.41
C ASP A 48 6.84 11.69 -7.33
N SER A 49 7.03 11.66 -8.65
CA SER A 49 5.94 11.48 -9.63
C SER A 49 5.25 10.15 -9.42
N TYR A 50 6.02 9.07 -9.33
CA TYR A 50 5.52 7.73 -9.09
C TYR A 50 4.72 7.66 -7.78
N LEU A 51 5.23 8.24 -6.68
CA LEU A 51 4.54 8.24 -5.39
C LEU A 51 3.23 9.03 -5.42
N THR A 52 3.19 10.14 -6.14
CA THR A 52 1.96 10.95 -6.32
C THR A 52 0.89 10.15 -7.05
N ARG A 53 1.29 9.41 -8.09
CA ARG A 53 0.39 8.55 -8.87
C ARG A 53 -0.05 7.32 -8.05
N LEU A 54 0.87 6.69 -7.32
CA LEU A 54 0.59 5.61 -6.39
C LEU A 54 -0.44 6.03 -5.34
N GLU A 55 -0.23 7.18 -4.70
CA GLU A 55 -1.16 7.73 -3.71
C GLU A 55 -2.56 7.90 -4.32
N SER A 56 -2.64 8.44 -5.53
CA SER A 56 -3.89 8.66 -6.26
C SER A 56 -4.64 7.35 -6.55
N TYR A 57 -3.95 6.32 -7.04
CA TYR A 57 -4.56 5.01 -7.25
C TYR A 57 -5.05 4.37 -5.96
N MET A 58 -4.27 4.49 -4.88
CA MET A 58 -4.65 3.91 -3.60
C MET A 58 -5.81 4.65 -2.94
N LYS A 59 -5.92 5.96 -3.16
CA LYS A 59 -7.12 6.73 -2.77
C LYS A 59 -8.34 6.26 -3.55
N LEU A 60 -8.23 6.08 -4.86
CA LEU A 60 -9.32 5.55 -5.68
C LEU A 60 -9.73 4.14 -5.24
N TYR A 61 -8.76 3.26 -4.96
CA TYR A 61 -9.03 1.93 -4.43
C TYR A 61 -9.78 1.98 -3.10
N GLY A 62 -9.33 2.83 -2.17
CA GLY A 62 -10.01 3.05 -0.91
C GLY A 62 -11.44 3.59 -1.08
N ALA A 63 -11.65 4.50 -2.05
CA ALA A 63 -12.97 5.02 -2.39
C ALA A 63 -13.92 3.93 -2.89
N ILE A 64 -13.44 3.06 -3.78
CA ILE A 64 -14.19 1.89 -4.25
C ILE A 64 -14.56 1.01 -3.06
N VAL A 65 -13.60 0.68 -2.21
CA VAL A 65 -13.79 -0.20 -1.03
C VAL A 65 -14.83 0.34 -0.04
N GLN A 66 -14.87 1.66 0.19
CA GLN A 66 -15.80 2.24 1.16
C GLN A 66 -17.21 2.47 0.63
N THR A 67 -17.41 2.42 -0.69
CA THR A 67 -18.73 2.67 -1.29
C THR A 67 -19.76 1.66 -0.77
N GLU A 68 -20.90 2.13 -0.26
CA GLU A 68 -21.88 1.28 0.42
C GLU A 68 -22.98 0.71 -0.51
N ILE A 69 -23.13 1.27 -1.71
CA ILE A 69 -24.22 0.92 -2.63
C ILE A 69 -23.80 -0.26 -3.53
N ASP A 70 -24.46 -1.41 -3.34
CA ASP A 70 -24.32 -2.65 -4.13
C ASP A 70 -22.87 -3.01 -4.49
N ASN A 71 -21.99 -2.90 -3.49
CA ASN A 71 -20.55 -2.99 -3.71
C ASN A 71 -20.03 -4.40 -3.50
N VAL A 72 -19.83 -5.10 -4.61
CA VAL A 72 -19.19 -6.42 -4.65
C VAL A 72 -17.73 -6.40 -4.18
N HIS A 73 -17.07 -5.24 -4.18
CA HIS A 73 -15.69 -5.04 -3.68
C HIS A 73 -15.66 -4.09 -2.47
N GLY A 74 -16.51 -4.36 -1.49
CA GLY A 74 -16.66 -3.51 -0.30
C GLY A 74 -15.66 -3.74 0.83
N LEU A 75 -16.03 -3.27 2.03
CA LEU A 75 -15.18 -3.30 3.23
C LEU A 75 -14.65 -4.69 3.65
N LYS A 76 -15.26 -5.79 3.19
CA LYS A 76 -14.72 -7.14 3.42
C LYS A 76 -13.39 -7.34 2.68
N GLU A 77 -13.37 -6.98 1.40
CA GLU A 77 -12.17 -7.07 0.58
C GLU A 77 -11.13 -6.04 1.00
N GLY A 78 -11.56 -4.85 1.42
CA GLY A 78 -10.69 -3.84 2.02
C GLY A 78 -9.99 -4.30 3.30
N TRP A 79 -10.69 -5.01 4.17
CA TRP A 79 -10.11 -5.58 5.39
C TRP A 79 -9.12 -6.70 5.07
N ALA A 80 -9.49 -7.60 4.15
CA ALA A 80 -8.60 -8.66 3.69
C ALA A 80 -7.34 -8.09 3.00
N TRP A 81 -7.49 -7.01 2.23
CA TRP A 81 -6.39 -6.25 1.65
C TRP A 81 -5.47 -5.70 2.75
N LEU A 82 -6.02 -5.02 3.76
CA LEU A 82 -5.24 -4.41 4.84
C LEU A 82 -4.43 -5.47 5.60
N ALA A 83 -5.07 -6.58 6.00
CA ALA A 83 -4.41 -7.67 6.69
C ALA A 83 -3.27 -8.29 5.85
N ARG A 84 -3.50 -8.56 4.57
CA ARG A 84 -2.44 -9.05 3.66
C ARG A 84 -1.31 -8.03 3.51
N PHE A 85 -1.67 -6.75 3.40
CA PHE A 85 -0.71 -5.68 3.18
C PHE A 85 0.26 -5.55 4.37
N VAL A 86 -0.25 -5.47 5.59
CA VAL A 86 0.59 -5.31 6.79
C VAL A 86 1.39 -6.57 7.15
N ASN A 87 0.88 -7.76 6.80
CA ASN A 87 1.55 -9.01 7.14
C ASN A 87 2.63 -9.43 6.12
N ALA A 88 2.50 -9.04 4.84
CA ALA A 88 3.36 -9.57 3.78
C ALA A 88 4.31 -8.53 3.16
N LEU A 89 4.01 -7.24 3.23
CA LEU A 89 4.80 -6.24 2.51
C LEU A 89 5.89 -5.64 3.41
N PRO A 90 7.08 -5.35 2.86
CA PRO A 90 8.16 -4.74 3.62
C PRO A 90 7.83 -3.29 3.99
N ALA A 91 8.36 -2.83 5.11
CA ALA A 91 8.30 -1.43 5.49
C ALA A 91 9.25 -0.60 4.62
N ASN A 92 8.69 0.19 3.70
CA ASN A 92 9.46 1.12 2.86
C ASN A 92 8.60 2.32 2.43
N ARG A 93 9.20 3.26 1.71
CA ARG A 93 8.53 4.51 1.29
C ARG A 93 7.29 4.25 0.42
N TYR A 94 7.33 3.28 -0.49
CA TYR A 94 6.20 2.98 -1.38
C TYR A 94 5.02 2.37 -0.61
N THR A 95 5.32 1.39 0.26
CA THR A 95 4.30 0.71 1.05
C THR A 95 3.68 1.64 2.08
N ALA A 96 4.47 2.56 2.66
CA ALA A 96 3.99 3.60 3.56
C ALA A 96 3.00 4.55 2.87
N VAL A 97 3.32 5.05 1.67
CA VAL A 97 2.42 5.93 0.90
C VAL A 97 1.14 5.20 0.52
N ALA A 98 1.24 3.96 0.06
CA ALA A 98 0.07 3.17 -0.33
C ALA A 98 -0.87 2.90 0.87
N LEU A 99 -0.31 2.51 2.02
CA LEU A 99 -1.08 2.26 3.23
C LEU A 99 -1.74 3.55 3.76
N ALA A 100 -1.00 4.65 3.82
CA ALA A 100 -1.52 5.93 4.28
C ALA A 100 -2.67 6.41 3.39
N ALA A 101 -2.51 6.35 2.07
CA ALA A 101 -3.53 6.73 1.10
C ALA A 101 -4.81 5.89 1.24
N PHE A 102 -4.66 4.57 1.39
CA PHE A 102 -5.80 3.67 1.58
C PHE A 102 -6.54 3.96 2.89
N LEU A 103 -5.81 4.11 4.00
CA LEU A 103 -6.41 4.39 5.31
C LEU A 103 -7.04 5.79 5.37
N HIS A 104 -6.47 6.77 4.68
CA HIS A 104 -7.07 8.10 4.56
C HIS A 104 -8.46 8.04 3.92
N MET A 105 -8.67 7.15 2.94
CA MET A 105 -9.95 7.02 2.24
C MET A 105 -10.92 6.04 2.89
N ALA A 106 -10.48 4.82 3.23
CA ALA A 106 -11.37 3.75 3.70
C ALA A 106 -11.27 3.50 5.22
N GLY A 107 -10.30 4.12 5.91
CA GLY A 107 -9.97 3.78 7.30
C GLY A 107 -11.10 4.05 8.28
N TYR A 108 -11.88 5.13 8.10
CA TYR A 108 -13.03 5.42 8.96
C TYR A 108 -14.12 4.36 8.82
N SER A 109 -14.45 3.96 7.59
CA SER A 109 -15.46 2.96 7.30
C SER A 109 -15.04 1.57 7.79
N LEU A 110 -13.76 1.21 7.64
CA LEU A 110 -13.19 -0.01 8.22
C LEU A 110 -13.22 0.01 9.75
N PHE A 111 -12.84 1.13 10.38
CA PHE A 111 -12.90 1.29 11.83
C PHE A 111 -14.34 1.17 12.36
N ARG A 112 -15.31 1.79 11.69
CA ARG A 112 -16.73 1.68 12.04
C ARG A 112 -17.24 0.24 12.00
N LYS A 113 -16.81 -0.55 11.01
CA LYS A 113 -17.26 -1.93 10.81
C LYS A 113 -16.56 -2.93 11.72
N TYR A 114 -15.25 -2.80 11.91
CA TYR A 114 -14.42 -3.81 12.61
C TYR A 114 -13.94 -3.37 14.00
N ARG A 115 -14.14 -2.09 14.37
CA ARG A 115 -13.98 -1.47 15.70
C ARG A 115 -12.84 -2.05 16.55
N ASN A 116 -13.13 -3.05 17.38
CA ASN A 116 -12.19 -3.65 18.32
C ASN A 116 -11.04 -4.42 17.63
N GLN A 117 -11.27 -4.98 16.43
CA GLN A 117 -10.23 -5.67 15.65
C GLN A 117 -9.31 -4.66 14.95
N PHE A 118 -9.86 -3.52 14.51
CA PHE A 118 -9.10 -2.46 13.86
C PHE A 118 -8.14 -1.74 14.84
N VAL A 119 -8.50 -1.68 16.12
CA VAL A 119 -7.65 -1.08 17.16
C VAL A 119 -6.50 -1.99 17.54
N LYS A 120 -6.69 -3.32 17.59
CA LYS A 120 -5.60 -4.28 17.85
C LYS A 120 -4.45 -4.15 16.85
N ASP A 121 -4.76 -3.95 15.56
CA ASP A 121 -3.75 -3.68 14.51
C ASP A 121 -3.00 -2.35 14.72
N LYS A 122 -3.57 -1.37 15.43
CA LYS A 122 -2.89 -0.12 15.81
C LYS A 122 -2.15 -0.22 17.15
N GLU A 123 -2.58 -1.12 18.03
CA GLU A 123 -2.00 -1.37 19.35
C GLU A 123 -0.66 -2.10 19.27
N PHE A 124 -0.42 -2.87 18.20
CA PHE A 124 0.89 -3.47 17.93
C PHE A 124 2.02 -2.42 17.87
N HIS A 125 1.71 -1.18 17.48
CA HIS A 125 2.69 -0.09 17.45
C HIS A 125 3.07 0.46 18.84
N TRP A 126 2.27 0.17 19.87
CA TRP A 126 2.46 0.61 21.25
C TRP A 126 2.91 -0.52 22.18
N GLU A 127 2.83 -1.77 21.74
CA GLU A 127 3.40 -2.93 22.41
C GLU A 127 4.94 -2.89 22.41
N PRO A 128 5.61 -3.56 23.37
CA PRO A 128 7.08 -3.55 23.49
C PRO A 128 7.79 -3.97 22.19
N GLU A 129 7.20 -4.91 21.46
CA GLU A 129 7.71 -5.45 20.19
C GLU A 129 7.66 -4.42 19.05
N GLY A 130 6.58 -3.63 18.95
CA GLY A 130 6.46 -2.55 17.97
C GLY A 130 7.37 -1.34 18.26
N ARG A 131 7.68 -1.09 19.55
CA ARG A 131 8.71 -0.13 19.96
C ARG A 131 10.11 -0.56 19.55
N GLN A 132 10.41 -1.85 19.67
CA GLN A 132 11.69 -2.43 19.25
C GLN A 132 11.89 -2.31 17.73
N LEU A 133 10.84 -2.53 16.93
CA LEU A 133 10.88 -2.33 15.48
C LEU A 133 11.11 -0.86 15.09
N LYS A 134 10.45 0.09 15.78
CA LYS A 134 10.69 1.54 15.57
C LYS A 134 12.10 1.99 15.96
N SER A 135 12.65 1.47 17.07
CA SER A 135 14.01 1.81 17.48
C SER A 135 15.05 1.29 16.49
N ASN A 136 14.84 0.08 15.96
CA ASN A 136 15.73 -0.51 14.96
C ASN A 136 15.67 0.24 13.61
N LEU A 137 14.49 0.71 13.22
CA LEU A 137 14.33 1.56 12.02
C LEU A 137 14.97 2.95 12.18
N GLN A 138 14.99 3.51 13.39
CA GLN A 138 15.66 4.79 13.66
C GLN A 138 17.19 4.66 13.75
N SER A 139 17.71 3.52 14.21
CA SER A 139 19.16 3.25 14.17
C SER A 139 19.68 3.05 12.75
N ASP A 140 18.91 2.43 11.86
CA ASP A 140 19.33 2.21 10.47
C ASP A 140 19.30 3.47 9.61
N LEU A 141 18.53 4.50 10.01
CA LEU A 141 18.48 5.82 9.37
C LEU A 141 19.60 6.77 9.82
N SER A 142 20.47 6.34 10.76
CA SER A 142 21.56 7.14 11.31
C SER A 142 22.95 6.58 11.02
N VAL A 143 23.06 5.55 10.18
CA VAL A 143 24.33 5.13 9.58
C VAL A 143 24.45 5.84 8.22
N PRO A 144 25.55 6.58 7.97
CA PRO A 144 25.71 7.40 6.77
C PRO A 144 25.72 6.60 5.46
#